data_AF-W4PYU0-F1
#
_entry.id   AF-W4PYU0-F1
#
_cell.length_a   1.000
_cell.length_b   1.000
_cell.length_c   1.000
_cell.angle_alpha   90.00
_cell.angle_beta   90.00
_cell.angle_gamma   90.00
#
_symmetry.space_group_name_H-M   'P 1'
#
loop_
_entity.id
_entity.type
_entity.pdbx_description
1 polymer ?
#
loop_
_entity_poly.entity_id
_entity_poly.type
_entity_poly.pdbx_seq_one_letter_code
_entity_poly.pdbx_strand_id
1 'polypeptide(L)'
;MKQYNIPKRNKEIGKQVKQYIDTLTKPIGSLGRLEELAIELAEMKNENFPSVEQPGILVFAADHGVTAQGVSAYPQEVTEQMVHNFLTEGAAINVFSSR
;
A
#
# COMPACT_ATOMS: atom_id res chain seq x y z
N MET A 1 17.21 -5.28 21.50
CA MET A 1 16.19 -4.98 20.47
C MET A 1 16.84 -4.10 19.43
N LYS A 2 16.66 -4.37 18.12
CA LYS A 2 17.15 -3.46 17.08
C LYS A 2 16.31 -2.18 17.11
N GLN A 3 16.95 -1.02 17.15
CA GLN A 3 16.26 0.26 17.07
C GLN A 3 16.19 0.66 15.59
N TYR A 4 14.97 0.83 15.09
CA TYR A 4 14.73 1.32 13.74
C TYR A 4 14.50 2.84 13.80
N ASN A 5 15.19 3.58 12.93
CA ASN A 5 14.94 4.99 12.73
C ASN A 5 13.91 5.15 11.60
N ILE A 6 12.69 5.56 11.94
CA ILE A 6 11.65 5.86 10.96
C ILE A 6 11.72 7.36 10.68
N PRO A 7 12.19 7.79 9.49
CA PRO A 7 12.30 9.22 9.19
C PRO A 7 10.90 9.87 9.12
N LYS A 8 10.83 11.15 9.47
CA LYS A 8 9.63 11.96 9.24
C LYS A 8 9.51 12.28 7.74
N ARG A 9 8.28 12.39 7.24
CA ARG A 9 7.98 12.89 5.90
C ARG A 9 8.60 14.28 5.69
N ASN A 10 9.22 14.52 4.52
CA ASN A 10 9.78 15.84 4.19
C ASN A 10 8.70 16.79 3.65
N LYS A 11 8.13 17.60 4.55
CA LYS A 11 7.10 18.59 4.22
C LYS A 11 7.55 19.72 3.28
N GLU A 12 8.85 19.98 3.19
CA GLU A 12 9.35 21.02 2.29
C GLU A 12 9.29 20.56 0.84
N ILE A 13 9.65 19.30 0.57
CA ILE A 13 9.45 18.68 -0.75
C ILE A 13 7.96 18.68 -1.12
N GLY A 14 7.08 18.36 -0.18
CA GLY A 14 5.64 18.40 -0.43
C GLY A 14 5.14 19.77 -0.91
N LYS A 15 5.65 20.87 -0.35
CA LYS A 15 5.34 22.24 -0.82
C LYS A 15 5.86 22.50 -2.23
N GLN A 16 7.10 22.09 -2.52
CA GLN A 16 7.70 22.27 -3.84
C GLN A 16 6.92 21.52 -4.92
N VAL A 17 6.53 20.27 -4.64
CA VAL A 17 5.72 19.45 -5.54
C VAL A 17 4.34 20.04 -5.74
N LYS A 18 3.69 20.52 -4.67
CA LYS A 18 2.40 21.22 -4.79
C LYS A 18 2.50 22.45 -5.71
N GLN A 19 3.52 23.29 -5.49
CA GLN A 19 3.75 24.47 -6.33
C GLN A 19 3.93 24.08 -7.79
N TYR A 20 4.71 23.05 -8.09
CA TYR A 20 4.86 22.52 -9.44
C TYR A 20 3.53 22.04 -10.03
N ILE A 21 2.76 21.23 -9.28
CA ILE A 21 1.46 20.71 -9.71
C ILE A 21 0.47 21.83 -10.05
N ASP A 22 0.50 22.94 -9.29
CA ASP A 22 -0.34 24.12 -9.53
C ASP A 22 0.06 24.89 -10.81
N THR A 23 1.24 24.64 -11.40
CA THR A 23 1.66 25.22 -12.69
C THR A 23 1.22 24.41 -13.91
N LEU A 24 0.74 23.18 -13.71
CA LEU A 24 0.35 22.30 -14.81
C LEU A 24 -0.90 22.82 -15.51
N THR A 25 -1.07 22.49 -16.80
CA THR A 25 -2.22 22.88 -17.62
C THR A 25 -3.50 22.15 -17.19
N LYS A 26 -4.05 22.55 -16.05
CA LYS A 26 -5.28 22.05 -15.44
C LYS A 26 -5.83 23.11 -14.47
N PRO A 27 -7.15 23.17 -14.20
CA PRO A 27 -7.64 23.96 -13.08
C PRO A 27 -7.00 23.49 -11.77
N ILE A 28 -6.69 24.41 -10.86
CA ILE A 28 -6.09 24.09 -9.56
C ILE A 28 -6.99 23.08 -8.82
N GLY A 29 -6.40 21.98 -8.36
CA GLY A 29 -7.09 20.91 -7.64
C GLY A 29 -7.98 20.01 -8.50
N SER A 30 -8.03 20.16 -9.83
CA SER A 30 -8.96 19.40 -10.67
C SER A 30 -8.68 17.89 -10.72
N LEU A 31 -7.48 17.43 -10.34
CA LEU A 31 -7.16 16.00 -10.25
C LEU A 31 -7.43 15.42 -8.85
N GLY A 32 -7.88 16.25 -7.91
CA GLY A 32 -8.28 15.84 -6.56
C GLY A 32 -7.23 14.99 -5.85
N ARG A 33 -7.62 13.79 -5.40
CA ARG A 33 -6.79 12.85 -4.65
C ARG A 33 -5.50 12.43 -5.37
N LEU A 34 -5.43 12.53 -6.71
CA LEU A 34 -4.19 12.24 -7.44
C LEU A 34 -3.09 13.27 -7.14
N GLU A 35 -3.45 14.53 -6.93
CA GLU A 35 -2.48 15.58 -6.55
C GLU A 35 -1.96 15.33 -5.13
N GLU A 36 -2.86 14.96 -4.21
CA GLU A 36 -2.53 14.60 -2.84
C GLU A 36 -1.57 13.40 -2.80
N LEU A 37 -1.86 12.34 -3.55
CA LEU A 37 -1.04 11.13 -3.61
C LEU A 37 0.37 11.43 -4.13
N ALA A 38 0.50 12.26 -5.16
CA ALA A 38 1.81 12.65 -5.70
C ALA A 38 2.66 13.40 -4.65
N ILE A 39 2.03 14.32 -3.91
CA ILE A 39 2.69 15.05 -2.80
C ILE A 39 3.09 14.07 -1.69
N GLU A 40 2.21 13.16 -1.28
CA GLU A 40 2.52 12.18 -0.22
C GLU A 40 3.69 11.27 -0.57
N LEU A 41 3.72 10.76 -1.80
CA LEU A 41 4.83 9.92 -2.28
C LEU A 41 6.15 10.70 -2.28
N ALA A 42 6.13 11.96 -2.72
CA ALA A 42 7.31 12.81 -2.75
C ALA A 42 7.85 13.10 -1.34
N GLU A 43 6.96 13.39 -0.39
CA GLU A 43 7.33 13.60 1.01
C GLU A 43 7.91 12.33 1.67
N MET A 44 7.37 11.14 1.33
CA MET A 44 7.83 9.85 1.85
C MET A 44 9.19 9.45 1.28
N LYS A 45 9.36 9.61 -0.04
CA LYS A 45 10.59 9.26 -0.76
C LYS A 45 11.68 10.31 -0.64
N ASN A 46 11.33 11.49 -0.13
CA ASN A 46 12.22 12.64 -0.07
C ASN A 46 12.78 13.02 -1.47
N GLU A 47 11.90 13.00 -2.47
CA GLU A 47 12.22 13.22 -3.89
C GLU A 47 11.04 13.93 -4.58
N ASN A 48 11.29 14.92 -5.44
CA ASN A 48 10.21 15.73 -6.03
C ASN A 48 9.37 14.96 -7.07
N PHE A 49 9.97 14.00 -7.77
CA PHE A 49 9.31 13.19 -8.82
C PHE A 49 9.60 11.70 -8.59
N PRO A 50 9.07 11.12 -7.50
CA PRO A 50 9.40 9.75 -7.12
C PRO A 50 8.83 8.74 -8.12
N SER A 51 9.61 7.69 -8.43
CA SER A 51 9.09 6.48 -9.08
C SER A 51 8.64 5.45 -8.03
N VAL A 52 7.60 4.68 -8.37
CA VAL A 52 7.20 3.48 -7.63
C VAL A 52 7.51 2.28 -8.49
N GLU A 53 8.67 1.68 -8.24
CA GLU A 53 9.15 0.50 -8.95
C GLU A 53 8.96 -0.74 -8.08
N GLN A 54 8.50 -1.83 -8.71
CA GLN A 54 8.33 -3.15 -8.08
C GLN A 54 7.59 -3.09 -6.73
N PRO A 55 6.34 -2.57 -6.68
CA PRO A 55 5.57 -2.57 -5.45
C PRO A 55 5.35 -4.01 -4.96
N GLY A 56 5.61 -4.24 -3.67
CA GLY A 56 5.43 -5.55 -3.04
C GLY A 56 4.15 -5.62 -2.21
N ILE A 57 3.56 -6.81 -2.15
CA ILE A 57 2.46 -7.14 -1.23
C ILE A 57 2.94 -8.21 -0.26
N LEU A 58 2.72 -8.00 1.04
CA LEU A 58 2.99 -8.97 2.09
C LEU A 58 1.65 -9.48 2.65
N VAL A 59 1.39 -10.79 2.50
CA VAL A 59 0.21 -11.46 3.05
C VAL A 59 0.61 -12.19 4.32
N PHE A 60 -0.01 -11.83 5.44
CA PHE A 60 0.17 -12.51 6.73
C PHE A 60 -1.02 -13.44 6.97
N ALA A 61 -0.75 -14.73 7.19
CA ALA A 61 -1.76 -15.74 7.49
C ALA A 61 -1.52 -16.31 8.89
N ALA A 62 -2.59 -16.38 9.68
CA ALA A 62 -2.58 -16.96 11.02
C ALA A 62 -4.00 -17.39 11.42
N ASP A 63 -4.10 -18.48 12.16
CA ASP A 63 -5.34 -18.90 12.78
C ASP A 63 -5.64 -18.17 14.08
N HIS A 64 -6.91 -18.16 14.46
CA HIS A 64 -7.38 -17.57 15.70
C HIS A 64 -8.26 -18.59 16.45
N GLY A 65 -7.93 -18.88 17.71
CA GLY A 65 -8.64 -19.89 18.51
C GLY A 65 -10.13 -19.58 18.77
N VAL A 66 -10.53 -18.31 18.68
CA VAL A 66 -11.94 -17.89 18.83
C VAL A 66 -12.85 -18.50 17.76
N THR A 67 -12.30 -18.91 16.61
CA THR A 67 -13.05 -19.56 15.53
C THR A 67 -13.80 -20.80 15.99
N ALA A 68 -13.31 -21.51 17.01
CA ALA A 68 -14.00 -22.65 17.62
C ALA A 68 -15.39 -22.32 18.22
N GLN A 69 -15.69 -21.03 18.42
CA GLN A 69 -17.00 -20.55 18.91
C GLN A 69 -18.02 -20.30 17.79
N GLY A 70 -17.71 -20.66 16.54
CA GLY A 70 -18.64 -20.49 15.41
C GLY A 70 -18.80 -19.04 14.94
N VAL A 71 -17.83 -18.17 15.25
CA VAL A 71 -17.85 -16.74 14.87
C VAL A 71 -17.43 -16.49 13.41
N SER A 72 -16.92 -17.52 12.72
CA SER A 72 -16.46 -17.45 11.33
C SER A 72 -17.46 -18.08 10.38
N ALA A 73 -17.61 -17.50 9.19
CA ALA A 73 -18.41 -18.08 8.10
C ALA A 73 -17.75 -19.30 7.44
N TYR A 74 -16.44 -19.49 7.64
CA TYR A 74 -15.63 -20.57 7.08
C TYR A 74 -14.95 -21.36 8.19
N PRO A 75 -14.75 -22.68 8.02
CA PRO A 75 -14.06 -23.49 9.00
C PRO A 75 -12.56 -23.14 9.03
N GLN A 76 -11.88 -23.51 10.11
CA GLN A 76 -10.51 -23.06 10.38
C GLN A 76 -9.51 -23.53 9.31
N GLU A 77 -9.72 -24.71 8.72
CA GLU A 77 -8.80 -25.29 7.73
C GLU A 77 -8.71 -24.46 6.43
N VAL A 78 -9.67 -23.55 6.21
CA VAL A 78 -9.63 -22.64 5.04
C VAL A 78 -8.41 -21.72 5.08
N THR A 79 -7.85 -21.40 6.26
CA THR A 79 -6.60 -20.62 6.35
C THR A 79 -5.46 -21.31 5.60
N GLU A 80 -5.21 -22.58 5.90
CA GLU A 80 -4.17 -23.39 5.24
C GLU A 80 -4.46 -23.56 3.74
N GLN A 81 -5.71 -23.85 3.39
CA GLN A 81 -6.13 -24.00 1.98
C GLN A 81 -5.88 -22.72 1.18
N MET A 82 -6.18 -21.54 1.74
CA MET A 82 -5.93 -20.27 1.08
C MET A 82 -4.44 -19.96 0.98
N VAL A 83 -3.63 -20.32 1.98
CA VAL A 83 -2.16 -20.23 1.89
C VAL A 83 -1.63 -21.08 0.73
N HIS A 84 -2.10 -22.32 0.59
CA HIS A 84 -1.76 -23.13 -0.59
C HIS A 84 -2.20 -22.46 -1.89
N ASN A 85 -3.40 -21.88 -1.92
CA ASN A 85 -3.90 -21.17 -3.09
C ASN A 85 -3.05 -19.93 -3.46
N PHE A 86 -2.53 -19.19 -2.47
CA PHE A 86 -1.60 -18.08 -2.68
C PHE A 86 -0.29 -18.56 -3.31
N LEU A 87 0.25 -19.69 -2.82
CA LEU A 87 1.49 -20.30 -3.31
C LEU A 87 1.36 -20.86 -4.73
N THR A 88 0.16 -21.29 -5.13
CA THR A 88 -0.13 -21.78 -6.48
C THR A 88 -0.69 -20.70 -7.41
N GLU A 89 -0.57 -19.42 -7.04
CA GLU A 89 -1.02 -18.27 -7.83
C GLU A 89 -2.52 -18.24 -8.16
N GLY A 90 -3.34 -19.01 -7.42
CA GLY A 90 -4.76 -19.21 -7.72
C GLY A 90 -5.71 -18.25 -7.00
N ALA A 91 -5.20 -17.34 -6.16
CA ALA A 91 -6.04 -16.39 -5.44
C ALA A 91 -6.13 -15.03 -6.13
N ALA A 92 -7.18 -14.28 -5.80
CA ALA A 92 -7.39 -12.94 -6.35
C ALA A 92 -6.19 -11.99 -6.09
N ILE A 93 -5.52 -12.13 -4.95
CA ILE A 93 -4.35 -11.28 -4.64
C ILE A 93 -3.21 -11.49 -5.63
N ASN A 94 -2.98 -12.74 -6.08
CA ASN A 94 -1.98 -13.04 -7.10
C ASN A 94 -2.30 -12.33 -8.41
N VAL A 95 -3.58 -12.31 -8.81
CA VAL A 95 -4.03 -11.59 -10.01
C VAL A 95 -3.79 -10.08 -9.88
N PHE A 96 -4.18 -9.48 -8.76
CA PHE A 96 -3.99 -8.04 -8.53
C PHE A 96 -2.53 -7.61 -8.37
N SER A 97 -1.66 -8.52 -7.90
CA SER A 97 -0.24 -8.23 -7.67
C SER A 97 0.69 -8.67 -8.81
N SER A 98 0.14 -9.24 -9.88
CA SER A 98 0.92 -9.78 -11.02
C SER A 98 1.40 -8.72 -12.02
N ARG A 99 1.05 -7.45 -11.81
CA ARG A 99 1.29 -6.35 -12.76
C ARG A 99 2.02 -5.19 -12.10
#